data_AF-A0A8S2V536-F1
#
_entry.id   AF-A0A8S2V536-F1
#
_cell.length_a   1.000
_cell.length_b   1.000
_cell.length_c   1.000
_cell.angle_alpha   90.00
_cell.angle_beta   90.00
_cell.angle_gamma   90.00
#
_symmetry.space_group_name_H-M   'P 1'
#
loop_
_entity.id
_entity.type
_entity.pdbx_description
1 polymer ?
#
loop_
_entity_poly.entity_id
_entity_poly.type
_entity_poly.pdbx_seq_one_letter_code
_entity_poly.pdbx_strand_id
1 'polypeptide(L)' 'MHYTPLFPYFANVKTAFRILCDDYVTEDRGTGVVHQAPYFGEDDYRVCLAHGVINKDAASV' A
#
# COMPACT_ATOMS: atom_id res chain seq x y z
N MET A 1 -4.49 12.52 2.92
CA MET A 1 -3.13 12.71 3.46
C MET A 1 -2.17 11.85 2.64
N HIS A 2 -1.17 12.43 2.00
CA HIS A 2 -0.19 11.72 1.16
C HIS A 2 1.22 11.94 1.71
N TYR A 3 2.13 11.00 1.44
CA TYR A 3 3.54 11.08 1.82
C TYR A 3 4.44 11.07 0.60
N THR A 4 5.66 11.60 0.74
CA THR A 4 6.65 11.62 -0.34
C THR A 4 7.20 10.21 -0.60
N PRO A 5 7.09 9.67 -1.83
CA PRO A 5 7.62 8.34 -2.14
C PRO A 5 9.15 8.30 -2.04
N LEU A 6 9.70 7.13 -1.68
CA LEU A 6 11.17 6.93 -1.62
C LEU A 6 11.81 6.91 -3.01
N PHE A 7 11.09 6.41 -4.02
CA PHE A 7 11.54 6.34 -5.41
C PHE A 7 10.54 7.01 -6.36
N PRO A 8 10.99 7.60 -7.48
CA PRO A 8 10.13 8.36 -8.38
C PRO A 8 9.26 7.49 -9.32
N TYR A 9 9.49 6.18 -9.40
CA TYR A 9 8.93 5.29 -10.43
C TYR A 9 7.40 5.34 -10.57
N PHE A 10 6.67 5.54 -9.47
CA PHE A 10 5.21 5.54 -9.45
C PHE A 10 4.62 6.85 -8.92
N ALA A 11 5.42 7.91 -8.78
CA ALA A 11 5.01 9.14 -8.12
C ALA A 11 3.75 9.82 -8.73
N ASN A 12 3.39 9.45 -9.95
CA ASN A 12 2.19 9.90 -10.67
C ASN A 12 0.91 9.12 -10.32
N VAL A 13 0.99 7.99 -9.59
CA VAL A 13 -0.17 7.18 -9.21
C VAL A 13 -0.94 7.87 -8.08
N LYS A 14 -2.11 8.42 -8.41
CA LYS A 14 -2.90 9.27 -7.50
C LYS A 14 -3.49 8.52 -6.30
N THR A 15 -3.76 7.23 -6.46
CA THR A 15 -4.34 6.38 -5.41
C THR A 15 -3.29 5.87 -4.40
N ALA A 16 -2.01 5.99 -4.73
CA ALA A 16 -0.87 5.51 -3.95
C ALA A 16 -0.30 6.58 -3.00
N PHE A 17 0.74 6.18 -2.26
CA PHE A 17 1.52 7.03 -1.34
C PHE A 17 0.68 7.79 -0.32
N ARG A 18 -0.19 7.04 0.36
CA ARG A 18 -1.04 7.50 1.46
C ARG A 18 -1.10 6.43 2.54
N ILE A 19 -1.56 6.82 3.73
CA ILE A 19 -1.74 5.89 4.84
C ILE A 19 -3.02 5.08 4.64
N LEU A 20 -2.94 3.79 4.90
CA LEU A 20 -4.06 2.83 4.91
C LEU A 20 -4.25 2.32 6.35
N CYS A 21 -5.48 1.97 6.72
CA CYS A 21 -5.79 1.40 8.04
C CYS A 21 -6.29 -0.03 7.84
N ASP A 22 -5.67 -1.00 8.51
CA ASP A 22 -6.09 -2.39 8.54
C ASP A 22 -5.66 -3.01 9.88
N ASP A 23 -6.38 -4.03 10.33
CA ASP A 23 -6.21 -4.61 11.67
C ASP A 23 -5.06 -5.63 11.76
N TYR A 24 -4.38 -5.94 10.64
CA TYR A 24 -3.28 -6.91 10.65
C TYR A 24 -1.99 -6.38 11.29
N VAL A 25 -1.87 -5.06 11.49
CA VAL A 25 -0.69 -4.44 12.08
C VAL A 25 -0.75 -4.56 13.61
N THR A 26 0.28 -5.16 14.20
CA THR A 26 0.38 -5.38 15.65
C THR A 26 1.42 -4.46 16.31
N GLU A 27 1.26 -4.22 17.61
CA GLU A 27 2.19 -3.37 18.39
C GLU A 27 3.47 -4.10 18.84
N ASP A 28 3.53 -5.43 18.70
CA ASP A 28 4.64 -6.25 19.20
C ASP A 28 5.85 -6.31 18.25
N ARG A 29 5.73 -5.82 17.01
CA ARG A 29 6.77 -5.87 15.98
C ARG A 29 6.89 -4.56 15.20
N GLY A 30 8.13 -4.19 14.87
CA GLY A 30 8.43 -3.05 14.00
C GLY A 30 8.16 -1.70 14.66
N THR A 31 7.49 -0.80 13.94
CA THR A 31 7.23 0.59 14.35
C THR A 31 5.74 0.94 14.39
N GLY A 32 4.86 -0.05 14.20
CA GLY A 32 3.41 0.18 14.02
C GLY A 32 3.03 0.74 12.63
N VAL A 33 3.97 0.82 11.69
CA VAL A 33 3.72 1.19 10.28
C VAL A 33 4.38 0.16 9.38
N VAL A 34 3.63 -0.38 8.42
CA VAL A 34 4.10 -1.44 7.52
C VAL A 34 4.15 -0.92 6.08
N HIS A 35 5.27 -1.16 5.40
CA HIS A 35 5.40 -0.88 3.97
C HIS A 35 4.52 -1.85 3.17
N GLN A 36 3.84 -1.37 2.13
CA GLN A 36 2.92 -2.17 1.32
C GLN A 36 3.48 -2.44 -0.07
N ALA A 37 3.67 -3.70 -0.40
CA ALA A 37 4.14 -4.20 -1.69
C ALA A 37 3.14 -5.24 -2.26
N PRO A 38 2.06 -4.79 -2.93
CA PRO A 38 0.87 -5.63 -3.22
C PRO A 38 1.12 -6.90 -4.03
N TYR A 39 2.22 -6.96 -4.77
CA TYR A 39 2.58 -8.11 -5.61
C TYR A 39 3.60 -9.05 -4.94
N PHE A 40 3.93 -8.83 -3.67
CA PHE A 40 4.93 -9.59 -2.92
C PHE A 40 4.41 -10.19 -1.61
N GLY A 41 3.28 -9.69 -1.08
CA GLY A 41 2.64 -10.20 0.13
C GLY A 41 1.13 -10.37 -0.03
N GLU A 42 0.57 -11.40 0.59
CA GLU A 42 -0.89 -11.67 0.55
C GLU A 42 -1.68 -10.59 1.26
N ASP A 43 -1.25 -10.17 2.46
CA ASP A 43 -1.88 -9.09 3.20
C ASP A 43 -1.78 -7.76 2.44
N ASP A 44 -0.60 -7.46 1.88
CA ASP A 44 -0.40 -6.27 1.06
C ASP A 44 -1.36 -6.24 -0.14
N TYR A 45 -1.53 -7.38 -0.82
CA TYR A 45 -2.47 -7.53 -1.92
C TYR A 45 -3.90 -7.24 -1.46
N ARG A 46 -4.34 -7.88 -0.37
CA ARG A 46 -5.68 -7.75 0.20
C ARG A 46 -5.98 -6.30 0.59
N VAL A 47 -5.09 -5.68 1.34
CA VAL A 47 -5.24 -4.30 1.85
C VAL A 47 -5.24 -3.31 0.68
N CYS A 48 -4.26 -3.39 -0.22
CA CYS A 48 -4.18 -2.47 -1.34
C CYS A 48 -5.33 -2.63 -2.34
N LEU A 49 -5.86 -3.83 -2.53
CA LEU A 49 -7.07 -4.07 -3.33
C LEU A 49 -8.32 -3.47 -2.65
N ALA A 50 -8.53 -3.73 -1.35
CA ALA A 50 -9.67 -3.21 -0.60
C ALA A 50 -9.70 -1.67 -0.58
N HIS A 51 -8.53 -1.04 -0.59
CA HIS A 51 -8.38 0.41 -0.59
C HIS A 51 -8.22 1.03 -1.99
N GLY A 52 -8.32 0.26 -3.08
CA GLY A 52 -8.25 0.78 -4.45
C GLY A 52 -6.88 1.35 -4.83
N VAL A 53 -5.81 0.87 -4.20
CA VAL A 53 -4.42 1.17 -4.61
C VAL A 53 -4.06 0.35 -5.85
N ILE A 54 -4.59 -0.87 -5.96
CA ILE A 54 -4.47 -1.74 -7.13
C ILE A 54 -5.84 -2.29 -7.55
N ASN A 55 -5.93 -2.80 -8.78
CA ASN A 55 -7.07 -3.53 -9.30
C ASN A 55 -6.70 -5.00 -9.54
N LYS A 56 -7.70 -5.89 -9.57
CA LYS A 56 -7.49 -7.32 -9.88
C LYS A 56 -6.90 -7.52 -11.28
N ASP A 57 -7.26 -6.64 -12.20
CA ASP A 57 -6.71 -6.60 -13.53
C ASP A 57 -5.51 -5.65 -13.49
N ALA A 58 -4.30 -6.21 -13.55
CA ALA A 58 -3.02 -5.52 -13.35
C ALA A 58 -2.66 -4.49 -14.45
N ALA A 59 -3.61 -3.66 -14.88
CA ALA A 59 -3.35 -2.42 -15.59
C ALA A 59 -3.47 -1.29 -14.58
N SER A 60 -2.32 -0.86 -14.04
CA SER A 60 -2.20 0.37 -13.26
C SER A 60 -2.85 1.52 -14.05
N VAL A 61 -3.93 2.10 -13.50
CA VAL A 61 -4.53 3.35 -13.98
C VAL A 61 -3.71 4.56 -13.56
#